data_AF-A0A024VFZ8-F1
#
_entry.id   AF-A0A024VFZ8-F1
#
_cell.length_a   1.000
_cell.length_b   1.000
_cell.length_c   1.000
_cell.angle_alpha   90.00
_cell.angle_beta   90.00
_cell.angle_gamma   90.00
#
_symmetry.space_group_name_H-M   'P 1'
#
loop_
_entity.id
_entity.type
_entity.pdbx_description
1 polymer ?
#
loop_
_entity_poly.entity_id
_entity_poly.type
_entity_poly.pdbx_seq_one_letter_code
_entity_poly.pdbx_strand_id
1 'polypeptide(L)'
;MLWIGDYFYTECSEIKCLDDAYTYIKKDPFYMKLKKKFKIDGIYDDHDYNKNNGDRLYKYKKESKKKYLDYLNVDKNDVRYKRNGAYISKLYIDPDNEKNQVKIIMLDTRYNKDPYPFYAPDSYRDLFVHMFISFLSRFHSSIFGLCCNSKNDILGNEQWKWLERELTNSNARAHIIISSTQIFSNHIINENWGLMPYSLRRLRELIKKTKPKGLLFLSGDVHFGSIIGKEESVIEVTSSSVNQENIFSYINKYVIFFLTNILSKVSPFELNKIYSFNNFGSVNITYVNDNEIKIKTSVNDSDGVEILVANQVFNNKNNIYTKTKDLHIILDEFATLECKSKTKVVMHTIVYILFLLWFLQIIYIFLKVIGSLFRRKKIDTKTKDE
;
A
#
# COMPACT_ATOMS: atom_id res chain seq x y z
N MET A 1 -8.62 -18.35 0.66
CA MET A 1 -7.33 -17.64 0.52
C MET A 1 -7.56 -16.44 -0.38
N LEU A 2 -7.10 -15.27 0.03
CA LEU A 2 -7.28 -14.04 -0.72
C LEU A 2 -5.93 -13.57 -1.25
N TRP A 3 -5.81 -13.46 -2.56
CA TRP A 3 -4.69 -12.77 -3.20
C TRP A 3 -5.11 -11.32 -3.45
N ILE A 4 -4.53 -10.39 -2.69
CA ILE A 4 -4.99 -9.00 -2.69
C ILE A 4 -4.16 -8.09 -3.61
N GLY A 5 -3.33 -8.68 -4.46
CA GLY A 5 -2.45 -8.00 -5.39
C GLY A 5 -1.30 -8.90 -5.83
N ASP A 6 -0.60 -8.49 -6.88
CA ASP A 6 0.61 -9.10 -7.45
C ASP A 6 0.71 -10.63 -7.33
N TYR A 7 -0.16 -11.33 -8.05
CA TYR A 7 -0.21 -12.79 -7.97
C TYR A 7 1.06 -13.41 -8.57
N PHE A 8 1.73 -12.66 -9.43
CA PHE A 8 2.98 -12.99 -10.08
C PHE A 8 3.71 -11.71 -10.51
N TYR A 9 4.99 -11.87 -10.85
CA TYR A 9 5.82 -10.84 -11.43
C TYR A 9 6.33 -11.33 -12.79
N THR A 10 6.20 -10.50 -13.83
CA THR A 10 6.77 -10.78 -15.17
C THR A 10 7.76 -9.71 -15.57
N GLU A 11 8.82 -10.07 -16.28
CA GLU A 11 9.73 -9.10 -16.92
C GLU A 11 9.21 -8.59 -18.28
N CYS A 12 8.11 -9.17 -18.77
CA CYS A 12 7.49 -8.81 -20.03
C CYS A 12 6.40 -7.74 -19.86
N SER A 13 6.40 -6.72 -20.73
CA SER A 13 5.41 -5.63 -20.72
C SER A 13 4.24 -5.80 -21.72
N GLU A 14 4.25 -6.87 -22.52
CA GLU A 14 3.19 -7.14 -23.50
C GLU A 14 1.98 -7.79 -22.85
N ILE A 15 0.77 -7.45 -23.30
CA ILE A 15 -0.48 -7.98 -22.71
C ILE A 15 -0.63 -9.50 -22.82
N LYS A 16 0.06 -10.14 -23.78
CA LYS A 16 0.10 -11.60 -23.93
C LYS A 16 0.75 -12.28 -22.73
N CYS A 17 1.65 -11.60 -22.04
CA CYS A 17 2.41 -12.16 -20.93
C CYS A 17 1.54 -12.38 -19.67
N LEU A 18 0.39 -11.70 -19.57
CA LEU A 18 -0.63 -12.07 -18.59
C LEU A 18 -1.18 -13.48 -18.85
N ASP A 19 -1.44 -13.85 -20.10
CA ASP A 19 -1.95 -15.19 -20.42
C ASP A 19 -0.92 -16.26 -20.07
N ASP A 20 0.34 -16.01 -20.39
CA ASP A 20 1.45 -16.92 -20.08
C ASP A 20 1.61 -17.10 -18.57
N ALA A 21 1.60 -16.01 -17.80
CA ALA A 21 1.71 -16.05 -16.35
C ALA A 21 0.52 -16.76 -15.69
N TYR A 22 -0.71 -16.43 -16.09
CA TYR A 22 -1.90 -17.11 -15.57
C TYR A 22 -1.93 -18.60 -15.96
N THR A 23 -1.46 -18.94 -17.16
CA THR A 23 -1.34 -20.34 -17.61
C THR A 23 -0.30 -21.09 -16.79
N TYR A 24 0.85 -20.46 -16.52
CA TYR A 24 1.90 -21.01 -15.67
C TYR A 24 1.36 -21.31 -14.26
N ILE A 25 0.75 -20.32 -13.60
CA ILE A 25 0.19 -20.49 -12.25
C ILE A 25 -0.89 -21.59 -12.22
N LYS A 26 -1.76 -21.66 -13.24
CA LYS A 26 -2.80 -22.70 -13.32
C LYS A 26 -2.23 -24.12 -13.48
N LYS A 27 -1.02 -24.27 -14.03
CA LYS A 27 -0.34 -25.55 -14.23
C LYS A 27 0.64 -25.90 -13.11
N ASP A 28 1.00 -24.94 -12.27
CA ASP A 28 1.93 -25.16 -11.17
C ASP A 28 1.41 -26.23 -10.18
N PRO A 29 2.15 -27.32 -9.92
CA PRO A 29 1.69 -28.41 -9.06
C PRO A 29 1.40 -27.98 -7.62
N PHE A 30 2.15 -27.00 -7.09
CA PHE A 30 1.92 -26.49 -5.73
C PHE A 30 0.62 -25.68 -5.68
N TYR A 31 0.41 -24.79 -6.65
CA TYR A 31 -0.80 -23.99 -6.76
C TYR A 31 -2.05 -24.85 -7.00
N MET A 32 -1.95 -25.92 -7.80
CA MET A 32 -3.02 -26.90 -7.97
C MET A 32 -3.39 -27.58 -6.64
N LYS A 33 -2.42 -27.92 -5.80
CA LYS A 33 -2.68 -28.47 -4.46
C LYS A 33 -3.35 -27.44 -3.55
N LEU A 34 -2.93 -26.18 -3.60
CA LEU A 34 -3.58 -25.09 -2.85
C LEU A 34 -5.04 -24.90 -3.26
N LYS A 35 -5.33 -24.88 -4.56
CA LYS A 35 -6.70 -24.75 -5.09
C LYS A 35 -7.65 -25.87 -4.66
N LYS A 36 -7.13 -27.07 -4.38
CA LYS A 36 -7.94 -28.19 -3.84
C LYS A 36 -8.32 -27.97 -2.37
N LYS A 37 -7.50 -27.24 -1.61
CA LYS A 37 -7.72 -26.98 -0.18
C LYS A 37 -8.46 -25.68 0.09
N PHE A 38 -8.23 -24.67 -0.73
CA PHE A 38 -8.74 -23.32 -0.51
C PHE A 38 -9.53 -22.83 -1.72
N LYS A 39 -10.67 -22.20 -1.44
CA LYS A 39 -11.28 -21.27 -2.40
C LYS A 39 -10.35 -20.08 -2.58
N ILE A 40 -9.91 -19.84 -3.80
CA ILE A 40 -9.06 -18.71 -4.17
C ILE A 40 -9.92 -17.60 -4.73
N ASP A 41 -9.65 -16.38 -4.29
CA ASP A 41 -10.34 -15.16 -4.69
C ASP A 41 -9.45 -13.94 -4.39
N GLY A 42 -9.90 -12.74 -4.73
CA GLY A 42 -9.18 -11.52 -4.37
C GLY A 42 -9.41 -10.34 -5.31
N ILE A 43 -8.36 -9.55 -5.52
CA ILE A 43 -8.31 -8.43 -6.46
C ILE A 43 -6.89 -8.29 -7.02
N TYR A 44 -6.75 -7.90 -8.29
CA TYR A 44 -5.43 -7.65 -8.89
C TYR A 44 -4.74 -6.42 -8.29
N ASP A 45 -3.42 -6.34 -8.50
CA ASP A 45 -2.67 -5.09 -8.43
C ASP A 45 -1.97 -4.75 -9.75
N ASP A 46 -0.90 -3.95 -9.75
CA ASP A 46 -0.30 -3.39 -10.95
C ASP A 46 0.44 -4.43 -11.81
N HIS A 47 1.08 -5.44 -11.23
CA HIS A 47 1.71 -6.51 -11.99
C HIS A 47 0.68 -7.42 -12.68
N ASP A 48 -0.42 -7.76 -12.00
CA ASP A 48 -1.57 -8.48 -12.58
C ASP A 48 -2.35 -7.63 -13.61
N TYR A 49 -2.28 -6.30 -13.46
CA TYR A 49 -2.82 -5.31 -14.40
C TYR A 49 -1.88 -5.11 -15.62
N ASN A 50 -0.68 -5.70 -15.59
CA ASN A 50 0.37 -5.64 -16.61
C ASN A 50 0.93 -4.24 -16.86
N LYS A 51 0.98 -3.42 -15.81
CA LYS A 51 1.54 -2.07 -15.88
C LYS A 51 1.90 -1.63 -14.48
N ASN A 52 3.20 -1.56 -14.18
CA ASN A 52 3.71 -1.04 -12.91
C ASN A 52 3.19 0.38 -12.66
N ASN A 53 2.77 0.67 -11.42
CA ASN A 53 2.05 1.90 -11.07
C ASN A 53 0.82 2.20 -11.95
N GLY A 54 0.20 1.15 -12.51
CA GLY A 54 -0.84 1.27 -13.53
C GLY A 54 -2.07 2.06 -13.08
N ASP A 55 -2.67 2.75 -14.05
CA ASP A 55 -3.80 3.66 -13.84
C ASP A 55 -4.83 3.54 -14.98
N ARG A 56 -5.82 4.43 -14.98
CA ARG A 56 -6.93 4.45 -15.93
C ARG A 56 -6.52 4.76 -17.38
N LEU A 57 -5.34 5.31 -17.61
CA LEU A 57 -4.80 5.62 -18.94
C LEU A 57 -4.14 4.40 -19.60
N TYR A 58 -3.95 3.31 -18.86
CA TYR A 58 -3.41 2.09 -19.44
C TYR A 58 -4.32 1.55 -20.55
N LYS A 59 -3.80 1.50 -21.78
CA LYS A 59 -4.58 1.14 -22.97
C LYS A 59 -5.23 -0.24 -22.91
N TYR A 60 -4.65 -1.20 -22.19
CA TYR A 60 -5.15 -2.57 -22.09
C TYR A 60 -5.92 -2.86 -20.79
N LYS A 61 -6.38 -1.84 -20.07
CA LYS A 61 -7.05 -2.04 -18.77
C LYS A 61 -8.29 -2.93 -18.82
N LYS A 62 -9.04 -2.89 -19.93
CA LYS A 62 -10.24 -3.72 -20.11
C LYS A 62 -9.85 -5.18 -20.29
N GLU A 63 -8.80 -5.41 -21.06
CA GLU A 63 -8.21 -6.71 -21.35
C GLU A 63 -7.58 -7.31 -20.10
N SER A 64 -6.77 -6.55 -19.34
CA SER A 64 -6.20 -6.99 -18.06
C SER A 64 -7.30 -7.42 -17.09
N LYS A 65 -8.35 -6.58 -16.94
CA LYS A 65 -9.52 -6.90 -16.11
C LYS A 65 -10.19 -8.20 -16.56
N LYS A 66 -10.42 -8.36 -17.85
CA LYS A 66 -11.02 -9.58 -18.42
C LYS A 66 -10.16 -10.81 -18.12
N LYS A 67 -8.85 -10.75 -18.38
CA LYS A 67 -7.91 -11.85 -18.14
C LYS A 67 -7.86 -12.26 -16.67
N TYR A 68 -7.87 -11.29 -15.76
CA TYR A 68 -7.99 -11.54 -14.33
C TYR A 68 -9.28 -12.29 -13.94
N LEU A 69 -10.43 -11.85 -14.45
CA LEU A 69 -11.72 -12.52 -14.19
C LEU A 69 -11.77 -13.93 -14.82
N ASP A 70 -11.18 -14.09 -16.00
CA ASP A 70 -11.02 -15.38 -16.69
C ASP A 70 -10.10 -16.31 -15.88
N TYR A 71 -9.06 -15.77 -15.26
CA TYR A 71 -8.14 -16.52 -14.40
C TYR A 71 -8.83 -17.09 -13.17
N LEU A 72 -9.64 -16.26 -12.49
CA LEU A 72 -10.44 -16.65 -11.33
C LEU A 72 -11.64 -17.53 -11.68
N ASN A 73 -11.88 -17.82 -12.97
CA ASN A 73 -13.06 -18.54 -13.46
C ASN A 73 -14.38 -17.90 -12.98
N VAL A 74 -14.45 -16.57 -12.98
CA VAL A 74 -15.68 -15.84 -12.65
C VAL A 74 -16.73 -16.06 -13.75
N ASP A 75 -17.98 -16.29 -13.35
CA ASP A 75 -19.13 -16.42 -14.26
C ASP A 75 -19.22 -15.22 -15.22
N LYS A 76 -19.41 -15.48 -16.52
CA LYS A 76 -19.45 -14.44 -17.56
C LYS A 76 -20.61 -13.45 -17.39
N ASN A 77 -21.64 -13.82 -16.64
CA ASN A 77 -22.77 -12.95 -16.31
C ASN A 77 -22.49 -12.01 -15.13
N ASP A 78 -21.42 -12.24 -14.36
CA ASP A 78 -21.02 -11.43 -13.21
C ASP A 78 -20.88 -9.95 -13.60
N VAL A 79 -21.36 -9.07 -12.72
CA VAL A 79 -21.37 -7.62 -12.94
C VAL A 79 -19.98 -7.06 -13.27
N ARG A 80 -18.91 -7.68 -12.77
CA ARG A 80 -17.51 -7.27 -13.02
C ARG A 80 -17.11 -7.34 -14.49
N TYR A 81 -17.72 -8.21 -15.30
CA TYR A 81 -17.50 -8.19 -16.76
C TYR A 81 -18.14 -6.96 -17.42
N LYS A 82 -19.27 -6.48 -16.86
CA LYS A 82 -20.12 -5.44 -17.45
C LYS A 82 -19.80 -4.02 -16.98
N ARG A 83 -19.25 -3.86 -15.76
CA ARG A 83 -18.94 -2.54 -15.17
C ARG A 83 -17.48 -2.11 -15.34
N ASN A 84 -17.22 -0.83 -15.09
CA ASN A 84 -15.86 -0.30 -14.98
C ASN A 84 -15.25 -0.70 -13.62
N GLY A 85 -14.17 -1.48 -13.65
CA GLY A 85 -13.49 -2.02 -12.47
C GLY A 85 -13.92 -3.44 -12.05
N ALA A 86 -13.03 -4.13 -11.33
CA ALA A 86 -13.19 -5.50 -10.83
C ALA A 86 -13.53 -5.58 -9.34
N TYR A 87 -13.76 -4.44 -8.67
CA TYR A 87 -14.14 -4.37 -7.26
C TYR A 87 -15.33 -5.29 -6.97
N ILE A 88 -15.49 -5.77 -5.74
CA ILE A 88 -16.61 -6.65 -5.33
C ILE A 88 -16.78 -6.64 -3.82
N SER A 89 -17.97 -6.97 -3.34
CA SER A 89 -18.23 -7.29 -1.94
C SER A 89 -18.77 -8.71 -1.82
N LYS A 90 -18.46 -9.36 -0.70
CA LYS A 90 -18.95 -10.69 -0.35
C LYS A 90 -19.42 -10.69 1.09
N LEU A 91 -20.64 -11.16 1.30
CA LEU A 91 -21.20 -11.38 2.62
C LEU A 91 -20.96 -12.83 3.00
N TYR A 92 -20.26 -13.05 4.10
CA TYR A 92 -20.08 -14.36 4.72
C TYR A 92 -21.04 -14.44 5.90
N ILE A 93 -21.91 -15.44 5.85
CA ILE A 93 -22.94 -15.71 6.86
C ILE A 93 -22.57 -17.04 7.51
N ASP A 94 -22.52 -17.05 8.83
CA ASP A 94 -22.36 -18.25 9.62
C ASP A 94 -23.57 -19.18 9.38
N PRO A 95 -23.35 -20.46 8.96
CA PRO A 95 -24.45 -21.39 8.72
C PRO A 95 -25.27 -21.69 9.98
N ASP A 96 -24.69 -21.53 11.16
CA ASP A 96 -25.35 -21.86 12.43
C ASP A 96 -26.09 -20.66 13.04
N ASN A 97 -25.81 -19.43 12.57
CA ASN A 97 -26.47 -18.21 13.05
C ASN A 97 -26.45 -17.10 11.98
N GLU A 98 -27.59 -16.84 11.37
CA GLU A 98 -27.73 -15.83 10.31
C GLU A 98 -27.37 -14.40 10.74
N LYS A 99 -27.34 -14.08 12.05
CA LYS A 99 -26.91 -12.77 12.57
C LYS A 99 -25.39 -12.62 12.56
N ASN A 100 -24.65 -13.73 12.54
CA ASN A 100 -23.21 -13.75 12.47
C ASN A 100 -22.75 -13.55 11.02
N GLN A 101 -22.62 -12.28 10.63
CA GLN A 101 -22.27 -11.90 9.27
C GLN A 101 -21.01 -11.03 9.25
N VAL A 102 -20.11 -11.29 8.29
CA VAL A 102 -18.93 -10.48 8.01
C VAL A 102 -18.96 -10.10 6.53
N LYS A 103 -18.77 -8.82 6.24
CA LYS A 103 -18.72 -8.33 4.87
C LYS A 103 -17.29 -8.01 4.46
N ILE A 104 -16.81 -8.69 3.42
CA ILE A 104 -15.52 -8.38 2.80
C ILE A 104 -15.78 -7.49 1.58
N ILE A 105 -15.06 -6.38 1.48
CA ILE A 105 -15.20 -5.38 0.42
C ILE A 105 -13.83 -5.20 -0.23
N MET A 106 -13.68 -5.66 -1.47
CA MET A 106 -12.45 -5.57 -2.25
C MET A 106 -12.53 -4.40 -3.21
N LEU A 107 -11.63 -3.44 -3.04
CA LEU A 107 -11.50 -2.26 -3.89
C LEU A 107 -10.60 -2.56 -5.09
N ASP A 108 -11.02 -2.14 -6.27
CA ASP A 108 -10.14 -1.97 -7.42
C ASP A 108 -9.49 -0.59 -7.35
N THR A 109 -8.16 -0.58 -7.31
CA THR A 109 -7.31 0.60 -7.12
C THR A 109 -6.52 0.93 -8.39
N ARG A 110 -6.82 0.30 -9.53
CA ARG A 110 -6.10 0.48 -10.80
C ARG A 110 -7.00 0.97 -11.93
N TYR A 111 -8.16 0.34 -12.14
CA TYR A 111 -8.97 0.53 -13.36
C TYR A 111 -9.44 1.97 -13.59
N ASN A 112 -9.85 2.64 -12.51
CA ASN A 112 -10.36 4.02 -12.51
C ASN A 112 -9.39 5.01 -11.90
N LYS A 113 -8.23 4.55 -11.39
CA LYS A 113 -7.24 5.40 -10.74
C LYS A 113 -6.70 6.42 -11.73
N ASP A 114 -6.72 7.68 -11.34
CA ASP A 114 -6.06 8.75 -12.07
C ASP A 114 -4.54 8.59 -11.96
N PRO A 115 -3.76 9.08 -12.94
CA PRO A 115 -2.30 9.12 -12.80
C PRO A 115 -1.89 9.90 -11.56
N TYR A 116 -0.73 9.59 -10.98
CA TYR A 116 -0.20 10.42 -9.88
C TYR A 116 0.05 11.87 -10.34
N PRO A 117 0.03 12.85 -9.42
CA PRO A 117 0.34 14.24 -9.74
C PRO A 117 1.85 14.49 -9.94
N PHE A 118 2.64 13.42 -10.11
CA PHE A 118 4.07 13.40 -10.35
C PHE A 118 4.40 12.20 -11.23
N TYR A 119 5.62 12.15 -11.75
CA TYR A 119 6.10 10.99 -12.50
C TYR A 119 6.20 9.76 -11.61
N ALA A 120 5.45 8.71 -11.93
CA ALA A 120 5.54 7.41 -11.28
C ALA A 120 6.22 6.41 -12.22
N PRO A 121 7.29 5.73 -11.78
CA PRO A 121 8.13 4.99 -12.69
C PRO A 121 7.47 3.70 -13.20
N ASP A 122 7.66 3.42 -14.48
CA ASP A 122 7.29 2.17 -15.13
C ASP A 122 8.54 1.27 -15.21
N SER A 123 8.61 0.25 -14.35
CA SER A 123 9.80 -0.59 -14.14
C SER A 123 10.36 -1.25 -15.41
N TYR A 124 9.54 -1.39 -16.46
CA TYR A 124 9.95 -2.00 -17.73
C TYR A 124 10.80 -1.11 -18.64
N ARG A 125 10.68 0.23 -18.53
CA ARG A 125 11.34 1.17 -19.46
C ARG A 125 12.21 2.20 -18.77
N ASP A 126 12.08 2.30 -17.46
CA ASP A 126 12.73 3.33 -16.69
C ASP A 126 14.15 2.98 -16.30
N LEU A 127 15.05 3.88 -16.69
CA LEU A 127 16.42 3.90 -16.17
C LEU A 127 16.44 4.39 -14.71
N PHE A 128 17.52 4.08 -13.99
CA PHE A 128 17.75 4.52 -12.61
C PHE A 128 17.50 6.03 -12.38
N VAL A 129 17.82 6.88 -13.36
CA VAL A 129 17.57 8.34 -13.28
C VAL A 129 16.09 8.68 -13.11
N HIS A 130 15.18 7.92 -13.72
CA HIS A 130 13.74 8.13 -13.59
C HIS A 130 13.25 7.78 -12.18
N MET A 131 13.78 6.71 -11.59
CA MET A 131 13.51 6.36 -10.19
C MET A 131 13.99 7.46 -9.25
N PHE A 132 15.20 7.99 -9.48
CA PHE A 132 15.76 9.09 -8.70
C PHE A 132 14.94 10.38 -8.84
N ILE A 133 14.52 10.74 -10.06
CA ILE A 133 13.65 11.89 -10.32
C ILE A 133 12.30 11.71 -9.63
N SER A 134 11.70 10.52 -9.70
CA SER A 134 10.43 10.23 -9.02
C SER A 134 10.58 10.39 -7.50
N PHE A 135 11.62 9.80 -6.91
CA PHE A 135 11.92 9.94 -5.49
C PHE A 135 12.07 11.41 -5.09
N LEU A 136 12.89 12.18 -5.81
CA LEU A 136 13.06 13.61 -5.53
C LEU A 136 11.75 14.38 -5.68
N SER A 137 10.95 14.09 -6.70
CA SER A 137 9.65 14.74 -6.89
C SER A 137 8.72 14.49 -5.70
N ARG A 138 8.63 13.25 -5.22
CA ARG A 138 7.81 12.86 -4.06
C ARG A 138 8.35 13.47 -2.76
N PHE A 139 9.66 13.42 -2.54
CA PHE A 139 10.33 14.02 -1.40
C PHE A 139 10.06 15.52 -1.30
N HIS A 140 10.31 16.26 -2.39
CA HIS A 140 10.05 17.70 -2.45
C HIS A 140 8.55 18.02 -2.30
N SER A 141 7.68 17.22 -2.90
CA SER A 141 6.24 17.40 -2.75
C SER A 141 5.80 17.22 -1.30
N SER A 142 6.36 16.24 -0.58
CA SER A 142 6.07 16.01 0.83
C SER A 142 6.57 17.14 1.73
N ILE A 143 7.83 17.58 1.58
CA ILE A 143 8.39 18.64 2.43
C ILE A 143 7.78 20.01 2.15
N PHE A 144 7.52 20.36 0.88
CA PHE A 144 7.01 21.69 0.53
C PHE A 144 5.49 21.74 0.42
N GLY A 145 4.80 20.60 0.58
CA GLY A 145 3.34 20.51 0.43
C GLY A 145 2.87 20.73 -1.01
N LEU A 146 3.68 20.34 -1.99
CA LEU A 146 3.27 20.37 -3.39
C LEU A 146 2.26 19.25 -3.66
N CYS A 147 1.40 19.46 -4.65
CA CYS A 147 0.37 18.51 -5.06
C CYS A 147 -0.65 18.10 -3.96
N CYS A 148 -0.64 18.73 -2.78
CA CYS A 148 -1.57 18.44 -1.68
C CYS A 148 -3.05 18.72 -2.03
N ASN A 149 -3.28 19.64 -2.98
CA ASN A 149 -4.60 20.01 -3.50
C ASN A 149 -4.97 19.22 -4.77
N SER A 150 -4.19 18.21 -5.15
CA SER A 150 -4.53 17.33 -6.26
C SER A 150 -5.93 16.76 -6.07
N LYS A 151 -6.71 16.73 -7.16
CA LYS A 151 -8.05 16.17 -7.22
C LYS A 151 -8.08 14.77 -7.84
N ASN A 152 -6.90 14.20 -8.10
CA ASN A 152 -6.76 12.88 -8.70
C ASN A 152 -7.36 11.82 -7.77
N ASP A 153 -8.14 10.92 -8.36
CA ASP A 153 -8.95 9.94 -7.65
C ASP A 153 -8.52 8.50 -7.93
N ILE A 154 -8.63 7.60 -6.95
CA ILE A 154 -8.27 6.17 -7.08
C ILE A 154 -9.44 5.32 -7.58
N LEU A 155 -10.66 5.53 -7.06
CA LEU A 155 -11.77 4.60 -7.27
C LEU A 155 -12.69 4.99 -8.45
N GLY A 156 -12.77 6.28 -8.76
CA GLY A 156 -13.77 6.80 -9.69
C GLY A 156 -15.19 6.82 -9.10
N ASN A 157 -16.04 7.67 -9.66
CA ASN A 157 -17.35 7.98 -9.06
C ASN A 157 -18.30 6.79 -8.92
N GLU A 158 -18.27 5.84 -9.86
CA GLU A 158 -19.14 4.65 -9.79
C GLU A 158 -18.79 3.77 -8.60
N GLN A 159 -17.50 3.50 -8.38
CA GLN A 159 -17.03 2.67 -7.29
C GLN A 159 -17.19 3.37 -5.94
N TRP A 160 -17.04 4.69 -5.86
CA TRP A 160 -17.34 5.45 -4.64
C TRP A 160 -18.80 5.35 -4.21
N LYS A 161 -19.74 5.55 -5.16
CA LYS A 161 -21.17 5.38 -4.90
C LYS A 161 -21.51 3.94 -4.52
N TRP A 162 -20.85 2.97 -5.16
CA TRP A 162 -20.99 1.57 -4.79
C TRP A 162 -20.49 1.30 -3.37
N LEU A 163 -19.28 1.74 -3.02
CA LEU A 163 -18.68 1.56 -1.70
C LEU A 163 -19.56 2.17 -0.60
N GLU A 164 -20.09 3.37 -0.82
CA GLU A 164 -21.04 3.98 0.10
C GLU A 164 -22.27 3.11 0.33
N ARG A 165 -22.90 2.59 -0.73
CA ARG A 165 -24.03 1.66 -0.58
C ARG A 165 -23.64 0.38 0.15
N GLU A 166 -22.47 -0.18 -0.11
CA GLU A 166 -22.01 -1.39 0.57
C GLU A 166 -21.82 -1.19 2.07
N LEU A 167 -21.43 0.01 2.49
CA LEU A 167 -21.23 0.39 3.89
C LEU A 167 -22.53 0.83 4.58
N THR A 168 -23.42 1.53 3.87
CA THR A 168 -24.71 1.97 4.42
C THR A 168 -25.73 0.83 4.50
N ASN A 169 -25.79 -0.03 3.47
CA ASN A 169 -26.79 -1.09 3.37
C ASN A 169 -26.18 -2.43 3.81
N SER A 170 -25.74 -2.50 5.06
CA SER A 170 -25.12 -3.71 5.61
C SER A 170 -25.50 -3.93 7.06
N ASN A 171 -25.99 -5.14 7.34
CA ASN A 171 -26.25 -5.61 8.70
C ASN A 171 -25.07 -6.42 9.26
N ALA A 172 -23.96 -6.51 8.53
CA ALA A 172 -22.79 -7.27 8.97
C ALA A 172 -22.22 -6.73 10.27
N ARG A 173 -21.80 -7.66 11.15
CA ARG A 173 -21.20 -7.35 12.45
C ARG A 173 -19.78 -6.81 12.31
N ALA A 174 -19.12 -7.11 11.18
CA ALA A 174 -17.81 -6.58 10.82
C ALA A 174 -17.68 -6.32 9.31
N HIS A 175 -16.82 -5.36 8.96
CA HIS A 175 -16.53 -4.94 7.59
C HIS A 175 -15.02 -4.94 7.37
N ILE A 176 -14.56 -5.77 6.45
CA ILE A 176 -13.14 -5.86 6.06
C ILE A 176 -13.00 -5.22 4.70
N ILE A 177 -12.31 -4.08 4.64
CA ILE A 177 -12.04 -3.38 3.38
C ILE A 177 -10.63 -3.75 2.92
N ILE A 178 -10.51 -4.21 1.68
CA ILE A 178 -9.27 -4.66 1.07
C ILE A 178 -8.89 -3.68 -0.04
N SER A 179 -7.66 -3.20 0.00
CA SER A 179 -7.02 -2.40 -1.04
C SER A 179 -5.72 -3.09 -1.44
N SER A 180 -5.36 -3.11 -2.72
CA SER A 180 -4.09 -3.72 -3.13
C SER A 180 -2.88 -2.94 -2.61
N THR A 181 -2.99 -1.61 -2.59
CA THR A 181 -1.97 -0.69 -2.04
C THR A 181 -2.33 -0.22 -0.63
N GLN A 182 -1.34 0.21 0.15
CA GLN A 182 -1.57 0.73 1.50
C GLN A 182 -2.45 1.99 1.52
N ILE A 183 -3.38 2.06 2.46
CA ILE A 183 -4.35 3.17 2.57
C ILE A 183 -3.82 4.26 3.49
N PHE A 184 -3.35 3.90 4.68
CA PHE A 184 -2.94 4.81 5.74
C PHE A 184 -1.43 4.90 5.88
N SER A 185 -0.69 4.69 4.79
CA SER A 185 0.75 4.92 4.73
C SER A 185 1.06 6.37 4.34
N ASN A 186 2.09 6.94 4.98
CA ASN A 186 2.72 8.20 4.59
C ASN A 186 4.12 8.00 3.98
N HIS A 187 4.45 6.77 3.57
CA HIS A 187 5.74 6.43 3.01
C HIS A 187 5.85 6.97 1.58
N ILE A 188 6.97 7.62 1.24
CA ILE A 188 7.13 8.29 -0.08
C ILE A 188 7.63 7.36 -1.19
N ILE A 189 8.18 6.18 -0.86
CA ILE A 189 8.86 5.32 -1.83
C ILE A 189 7.86 4.44 -2.60
N ASN A 190 6.96 3.74 -1.92
CA ASN A 190 5.98 2.84 -2.54
C ASN A 190 4.67 3.56 -2.89
N GLU A 191 3.84 2.92 -3.71
CA GLU A 191 2.48 3.39 -3.97
C GLU A 191 1.62 3.30 -2.71
N ASN A 192 0.80 4.32 -2.49
CA ASN A 192 -0.19 4.34 -1.42
C ASN A 192 -1.23 5.43 -1.67
N TRP A 193 -2.31 5.38 -0.90
CA TRP A 193 -3.36 6.39 -0.96
C TRP A 193 -2.91 7.75 -0.40
N GLY A 194 -1.88 7.80 0.46
CA GLY A 194 -1.29 9.04 0.95
C GLY A 194 -0.68 9.93 -0.15
N LEU A 195 -0.35 9.34 -1.31
CA LEU A 195 0.09 10.04 -2.52
C LEU A 195 -1.09 10.59 -3.37
N MET A 196 -2.34 10.25 -3.00
CA MET A 196 -3.60 10.73 -3.61
C MET A 196 -4.50 11.35 -2.54
N PRO A 197 -4.17 12.55 -2.03
CA PRO A 197 -4.80 13.13 -0.85
C PRO A 197 -6.32 13.34 -0.99
N TYR A 198 -6.83 13.54 -2.21
CA TYR A 198 -8.26 13.63 -2.47
C TYR A 198 -9.00 12.33 -2.15
N SER A 199 -8.52 11.18 -2.64
CA SER A 199 -9.15 9.89 -2.37
C SER A 199 -9.04 9.47 -0.91
N LEU A 200 -7.88 9.70 -0.27
CA LEU A 200 -7.72 9.39 1.15
C LEU A 200 -8.68 10.20 2.02
N ARG A 201 -8.84 11.51 1.74
CA ARG A 201 -9.84 12.34 2.43
C ARG A 201 -11.26 11.86 2.15
N ARG A 202 -11.59 11.54 0.90
CA ARG A 202 -12.92 11.02 0.52
C ARG A 202 -13.25 9.70 1.23
N LEU A 203 -12.26 8.81 1.40
CA LEU A 203 -12.42 7.59 2.18
C LEU A 203 -12.71 7.91 3.65
N ARG A 204 -11.88 8.75 4.29
CA ARG A 204 -12.07 9.14 5.70
C ARG A 204 -13.45 9.74 5.93
N GLU A 205 -13.89 10.65 5.07
CA GLU A 205 -15.23 11.25 5.19
C GLU A 205 -16.35 10.22 4.99
N LEU A 206 -16.19 9.28 4.04
CA LEU A 206 -17.16 8.20 3.87
C LEU A 206 -17.24 7.29 5.10
N ILE A 207 -16.11 6.93 5.69
CA ILE A 207 -16.07 6.11 6.91
C ILE A 207 -16.65 6.87 8.10
N LYS A 208 -16.35 8.17 8.27
CA LYS A 208 -16.95 9.02 9.32
C LYS A 208 -18.47 9.13 9.16
N LYS A 209 -18.95 9.19 7.92
CA LYS A 209 -20.38 9.26 7.60
C LYS A 209 -21.10 7.95 7.90
N THR A 210 -20.51 6.81 7.50
CA THR A 210 -21.17 5.51 7.53
C THR A 210 -20.93 4.72 8.82
N LYS A 211 -19.80 4.97 9.50
CA LYS A 211 -19.38 4.30 10.75
C LYS A 211 -19.65 2.79 10.77
N PRO A 212 -19.14 2.02 9.77
CA PRO A 212 -19.44 0.60 9.66
C PRO A 212 -18.99 -0.17 10.91
N LYS A 213 -19.78 -1.16 11.32
CA LYS A 213 -19.43 -2.02 12.47
C LYS A 213 -18.19 -2.85 12.15
N GLY A 214 -17.32 -3.06 13.15
CA GLY A 214 -16.18 -3.97 13.06
C GLY A 214 -15.26 -3.70 11.88
N LEU A 215 -14.83 -2.45 11.71
CA LEU A 215 -14.03 -2.02 10.55
C LEU A 215 -12.55 -2.41 10.70
N LEU A 216 -12.06 -3.13 9.69
CA LEU A 216 -10.66 -3.51 9.49
C LEU A 216 -10.25 -3.22 8.05
N PHE A 217 -9.01 -2.77 7.84
CA PHE A 217 -8.41 -2.64 6.52
C PHE A 217 -7.29 -3.66 6.29
N LEU A 218 -7.19 -4.20 5.08
CA LEU A 218 -6.10 -5.08 4.65
C LEU A 218 -5.42 -4.53 3.38
N SER A 219 -4.10 -4.70 3.27
CA SER A 219 -3.33 -4.21 2.12
C SER A 219 -2.07 -5.01 1.76
N GLY A 220 -1.51 -4.74 0.56
CA GLY A 220 -0.33 -5.37 -0.04
C GLY A 220 0.66 -4.35 -0.66
N ASP A 221 1.17 -4.64 -1.86
CA ASP A 221 2.09 -3.84 -2.72
C ASP A 221 3.53 -3.62 -2.19
N VAL A 222 3.67 -3.33 -0.90
CA VAL A 222 4.91 -2.71 -0.38
C VAL A 222 6.06 -3.64 -0.01
N HIS A 223 5.92 -4.96 -0.20
CA HIS A 223 6.94 -5.97 0.12
C HIS A 223 7.44 -5.95 1.59
N PHE A 224 6.59 -5.52 2.52
CA PHE A 224 6.75 -5.74 3.96
C PHE A 224 5.38 -5.94 4.62
N GLY A 225 5.36 -6.54 5.79
CA GLY A 225 4.19 -6.61 6.66
C GLY A 225 4.18 -5.46 7.68
N SER A 226 3.00 -4.92 7.99
CA SER A 226 2.87 -3.90 9.03
C SER A 226 1.49 -3.85 9.65
N ILE A 227 1.39 -3.30 10.86
CA ILE A 227 0.11 -2.94 11.50
C ILE A 227 0.12 -1.44 11.77
N ILE A 228 -0.83 -0.72 11.18
CA ILE A 228 -1.03 0.71 11.35
C ILE A 228 -2.33 0.93 12.15
N GLY A 229 -2.26 1.76 13.20
CA GLY A 229 -3.37 2.02 14.11
C GLY A 229 -3.29 1.23 15.41
N LYS A 230 -4.30 1.40 16.27
CA LYS A 230 -4.40 0.78 17.60
C LYS A 230 -5.61 -0.16 17.66
N GLU A 231 -5.51 -1.24 18.44
CA GLU A 231 -6.53 -2.29 18.52
C GLU A 231 -7.89 -1.76 19.03
N GLU A 232 -7.88 -0.71 19.84
CA GLU A 232 -9.07 -0.02 20.34
C GLU A 232 -9.73 0.90 19.30
N SER A 233 -9.08 1.10 18.15
CA SER A 233 -9.51 1.94 17.04
C SER A 233 -9.54 1.13 15.73
N VAL A 234 -9.67 1.83 14.61
CA VAL A 234 -9.55 1.27 13.28
C VAL A 234 -8.08 0.99 12.99
N ILE A 235 -7.79 -0.17 12.40
CA ILE A 235 -6.44 -0.57 11.99
C ILE A 235 -6.40 -0.93 10.51
N GLU A 236 -5.19 -0.87 9.96
CA GLU A 236 -4.80 -1.47 8.69
C GLU A 236 -3.71 -2.51 8.94
N VAL A 237 -3.88 -3.72 8.40
CA VAL A 237 -2.86 -4.76 8.42
C VAL A 237 -2.39 -5.05 7.00
N THR A 238 -1.10 -4.88 6.78
CA THR A 238 -0.44 -5.15 5.51
C THR A 238 0.29 -6.48 5.57
N SER A 239 0.11 -7.34 4.57
CA SER A 239 0.93 -8.54 4.35
C SER A 239 1.30 -8.60 2.87
N SER A 240 2.59 -8.46 2.55
CA SER A 240 3.01 -8.12 1.19
C SER A 240 4.31 -8.79 0.71
N SER A 241 4.96 -9.61 1.53
CA SER A 241 6.28 -10.18 1.18
C SER A 241 6.21 -11.68 0.95
N VAL A 242 5.22 -12.23 0.26
CA VAL A 242 5.19 -13.71 0.10
C VAL A 242 6.40 -14.22 -0.69
N ASN A 243 7.01 -13.38 -1.54
CA ASN A 243 8.06 -13.75 -2.50
C ASN A 243 9.11 -12.66 -2.75
N GLN A 244 9.27 -11.67 -1.85
CA GLN A 244 10.06 -10.44 -2.11
C GLN A 244 11.08 -10.08 -1.02
N GLU A 245 11.43 -11.02 -0.14
CA GLU A 245 12.54 -10.83 0.80
C GLU A 245 13.87 -10.61 0.08
N ASN A 246 14.69 -9.70 0.61
CA ASN A 246 16.02 -9.40 0.08
C ASN A 246 16.99 -8.95 1.18
N ILE A 247 18.26 -8.72 0.81
CA ILE A 247 19.32 -8.35 1.77
C ILE A 247 19.03 -7.05 2.55
N PHE A 248 18.21 -6.15 2.01
CA PHE A 248 17.83 -4.92 2.67
C PHE A 248 16.68 -5.09 3.67
N SER A 249 16.02 -6.25 3.73
CA SER A 249 14.94 -6.54 4.68
C SER A 249 15.32 -6.22 6.14
N TYR A 250 16.56 -6.50 6.54
CA TYR A 250 17.06 -6.20 7.90
C TYR A 250 17.02 -4.71 8.26
N ILE A 251 17.31 -3.84 7.28
CA ILE A 251 17.38 -2.39 7.49
C ILE A 251 16.10 -1.67 7.09
N ASN A 252 15.25 -2.30 6.27
CA ASN A 252 14.10 -1.67 5.64
C ASN A 252 13.13 -1.08 6.67
N LYS A 253 12.85 -1.79 7.77
CA LYS A 253 11.99 -1.27 8.85
C LYS A 253 12.49 0.06 9.45
N TYR A 254 13.81 0.24 9.57
CA TYR A 254 14.40 1.47 10.09
C TYR A 254 14.30 2.60 9.06
N VAL A 255 14.50 2.29 7.78
CA VAL A 255 14.34 3.26 6.68
C VAL A 255 12.90 3.74 6.60
N ILE A 256 11.93 2.82 6.64
CA ILE A 256 10.50 3.14 6.66
C ILE A 256 10.19 4.07 7.83
N PHE A 257 10.51 3.64 9.06
CA PHE A 257 10.23 4.40 10.27
C PHE A 257 10.89 5.79 10.25
N PHE A 258 12.16 5.89 9.85
CA PHE A 258 12.89 7.16 9.83
C PHE A 258 12.31 8.14 8.81
N LEU A 259 12.09 7.69 7.57
CA LEU A 259 11.57 8.54 6.49
C LEU A 259 10.16 9.05 6.82
N THR A 260 9.29 8.21 7.37
CA THR A 260 7.91 8.60 7.68
C THR A 260 7.82 9.58 8.86
N ASN A 261 8.74 9.50 9.82
CA ASN A 261 8.79 10.42 10.96
C ASN A 261 9.37 11.79 10.62
N ILE A 262 10.29 11.88 9.64
CA ILE A 262 10.90 13.15 9.25
C ILE A 262 10.01 13.97 8.33
N LEU A 263 9.29 13.31 7.42
CA LEU A 263 8.57 13.98 6.33
C LEU A 263 7.14 14.40 6.73
N SER A 264 6.56 13.76 7.72
CA SER A 264 5.20 14.03 8.19
C SER A 264 5.19 14.57 9.62
N LYS A 265 4.13 15.30 9.98
CA LYS A 265 3.95 15.78 11.36
C LYS A 265 3.78 14.62 12.35
N VAL A 266 3.13 13.55 11.89
CA VAL A 266 2.89 12.33 12.65
C VAL A 266 3.13 11.16 11.70
N SER A 267 3.82 10.12 12.18
CA SER A 267 3.99 8.86 11.46
C SER A 267 2.93 7.85 11.94
N PRO A 268 2.21 7.18 11.02
CA PRO A 268 1.34 6.05 11.34
C PRO A 268 2.12 4.76 11.63
N PHE A 269 3.42 4.73 11.33
CA PHE A 269 4.27 3.56 11.53
C PHE A 269 4.95 3.53 12.90
N GLU A 270 4.87 2.37 13.55
CA GLU A 270 5.62 2.03 14.76
C GLU A 270 6.70 0.99 14.42
N LEU A 271 7.92 1.19 14.91
CA LEU A 271 9.08 0.37 14.52
C LEU A 271 8.90 -1.13 14.85
N ASN A 272 8.23 -1.45 15.96
CA ASN A 272 7.92 -2.83 16.40
C ASN A 272 6.67 -3.42 15.71
N LYS A 273 6.02 -2.66 14.82
CA LYS A 273 4.87 -3.09 14.01
C LYS A 273 5.20 -3.14 12.52
N ILE A 274 6.49 -3.28 12.17
CA ILE A 274 6.97 -3.47 10.80
C ILE A 274 7.78 -4.77 10.75
N TYR A 275 7.49 -5.62 9.76
CA TYR A 275 8.18 -6.87 9.49
C TYR A 275 8.55 -6.97 8.02
N SER A 276 9.85 -6.97 7.69
CA SER A 276 10.32 -6.79 6.31
C SER A 276 10.82 -8.08 5.64
N PHE A 277 10.61 -9.24 6.25
CA PHE A 277 10.96 -10.55 5.69
C PHE A 277 9.75 -11.21 5.05
N ASN A 278 9.95 -12.39 4.45
CA ASN A 278 8.84 -13.08 3.80
C ASN A 278 7.68 -13.33 4.76
N ASN A 279 6.46 -13.03 4.33
CA ASN A 279 5.28 -13.11 5.19
C ASN A 279 3.95 -13.35 4.44
N PHE A 280 2.95 -13.80 5.20
CA PHE A 280 1.55 -13.86 4.77
C PHE A 280 0.60 -13.49 5.91
N GLY A 281 -0.57 -12.95 5.55
CA GLY A 281 -1.59 -12.55 6.52
C GLY A 281 -2.60 -13.65 6.85
N SER A 282 -3.16 -13.61 8.06
CA SER A 282 -4.36 -14.38 8.41
C SER A 282 -5.36 -13.53 9.20
N VAL A 283 -6.64 -13.82 9.02
CA VAL A 283 -7.75 -13.18 9.75
C VAL A 283 -8.62 -14.28 10.34
N ASN A 284 -8.68 -14.35 11.66
CA ASN A 284 -9.51 -15.27 12.42
C ASN A 284 -10.63 -14.49 13.10
N ILE A 285 -11.87 -14.93 12.87
CA ILE A 285 -13.08 -14.27 13.37
C ILE A 285 -13.77 -15.21 14.33
N THR A 286 -14.11 -14.69 15.51
CA THR A 286 -14.79 -15.45 16.57
C THR A 286 -16.02 -14.69 17.04
N TYR A 287 -17.19 -15.32 16.93
CA TYR A 287 -18.44 -14.81 17.48
C TYR A 287 -18.58 -15.26 18.93
N VAL A 288 -18.41 -14.35 19.88
CA VAL A 288 -18.43 -14.67 21.32
C VAL A 288 -19.87 -14.76 21.84
N ASN A 289 -20.69 -13.81 21.44
CA ASN A 289 -22.14 -13.75 21.70
C ASN A 289 -22.80 -12.80 20.69
N ASP A 290 -24.10 -12.55 20.82
CA ASP A 290 -24.86 -11.66 19.91
C ASP A 290 -24.31 -10.23 19.82
N ASN A 291 -23.61 -9.76 20.86
CA ASN A 291 -23.12 -8.38 20.96
C ASN A 291 -21.62 -8.24 20.83
N GLU A 292 -20.84 -9.33 20.83
CA GLU A 292 -19.38 -9.30 20.78
C GLU A 292 -18.81 -10.20 19.68
N ILE A 293 -17.95 -9.62 18.84
CA ILE A 293 -17.15 -10.30 17.81
C ILE A 293 -15.69 -9.95 18.02
N LYS A 294 -14.82 -10.96 17.97
CA LYS A 294 -13.37 -10.81 18.06
C LYS A 294 -12.76 -11.07 16.69
N ILE A 295 -11.85 -10.21 16.25
CA ILE A 295 -11.09 -10.37 15.02
C ILE A 295 -9.61 -10.36 15.39
N LYS A 296 -8.96 -11.52 15.26
CA LYS A 296 -7.52 -11.65 15.37
C LYS A 296 -6.94 -11.60 13.97
N THR A 297 -6.11 -10.61 13.69
CA THR A 297 -5.37 -10.50 12.43
C THR A 297 -3.88 -10.66 12.72
N SER A 298 -3.18 -11.50 11.97
CA SER A 298 -1.73 -11.65 12.10
C SER A 298 -0.99 -11.55 10.77
N VAL A 299 0.26 -11.12 10.87
CA VAL A 299 1.28 -11.29 9.83
C VAL A 299 2.21 -12.41 10.33
N ASN A 300 2.31 -13.46 9.53
CA ASN A 300 3.06 -14.69 9.84
C ASN A 300 4.31 -14.75 8.96
N ASP A 301 5.40 -15.31 9.47
CA ASP A 301 6.59 -15.58 8.67
C ASP A 301 6.38 -16.79 7.73
N SER A 302 7.43 -17.20 7.01
CA SER A 302 7.38 -18.34 6.08
C SER A 302 7.10 -19.68 6.76
N ASP A 303 7.41 -19.80 8.05
CA ASP A 303 7.20 -21.01 8.85
C ASP A 303 5.82 -21.03 9.53
N GLY A 304 5.04 -19.95 9.38
CA GLY A 304 3.71 -19.81 9.95
C GLY A 304 3.70 -19.32 11.40
N VAL A 305 4.83 -18.80 11.90
CA VAL A 305 4.89 -18.18 13.23
C VAL A 305 4.28 -16.78 13.15
N GLU A 306 3.40 -16.47 14.11
CA GLU A 306 2.79 -15.15 14.23
C GLU A 306 3.83 -14.10 14.69
N ILE A 307 4.21 -13.17 13.82
CA ILE A 307 5.20 -12.13 14.12
C ILE A 307 4.54 -10.83 14.56
N LEU A 308 3.55 -10.37 13.80
CA LEU A 308 2.73 -9.20 14.15
C LEU A 308 1.30 -9.68 14.39
N VAL A 309 0.70 -9.24 15.50
CA VAL A 309 -0.68 -9.59 15.85
C VAL A 309 -1.44 -8.33 16.23
N ALA A 310 -2.70 -8.27 15.79
CA ALA A 310 -3.72 -7.34 16.24
C ALA A 310 -4.97 -8.10 16.69
N ASN A 311 -5.42 -7.85 17.92
CA ASN A 311 -6.63 -8.44 18.50
C ASN A 311 -7.71 -7.39 18.71
N GLN A 312 -8.64 -7.27 17.77
CA GLN A 312 -9.74 -6.32 17.89
C GLN A 312 -10.98 -6.99 18.51
N VAL A 313 -11.61 -6.29 19.46
CA VAL A 313 -12.89 -6.69 20.06
C VAL A 313 -13.93 -5.65 19.71
N PHE A 314 -14.93 -6.04 18.93
CA PHE A 314 -16.04 -5.16 18.56
C PHE A 314 -17.29 -5.55 19.33
N ASN A 315 -17.83 -4.59 20.08
CA ASN A 315 -19.05 -4.73 20.84
C ASN A 315 -19.77 -3.39 20.98
N ASN A 316 -20.96 -3.39 21.59
CA ASN A 316 -21.75 -2.16 21.77
C ASN A 316 -21.16 -1.15 22.77
N LYS A 317 -20.10 -1.53 23.52
CA LYS A 317 -19.48 -0.68 24.53
C LYS A 317 -18.32 0.15 23.96
N ASN A 318 -17.60 -0.40 22.99
CA ASN A 318 -16.39 0.21 22.44
C ASN A 318 -16.68 0.82 21.06
N ASN A 319 -16.61 2.14 20.97
CA ASN A 319 -16.75 2.87 19.72
C ASN A 319 -15.36 3.19 19.13
N ILE A 320 -14.97 2.42 18.11
CA ILE A 320 -13.69 2.56 17.37
C ILE A 320 -13.57 3.87 16.57
N TYR A 321 -14.61 4.71 16.57
CA TYR A 321 -14.63 6.04 15.95
C TYR A 321 -14.55 7.17 16.98
N THR A 322 -14.01 6.88 18.17
CA THR A 322 -13.79 7.86 19.23
C THR A 322 -12.33 8.30 19.23
N LYS A 323 -12.08 9.60 19.28
CA LYS A 323 -10.71 10.13 19.27
C LYS A 323 -9.96 9.68 20.53
N THR A 324 -8.78 9.10 20.31
CA THR A 324 -7.85 8.65 21.35
C THR A 324 -6.78 9.71 21.60
N LYS A 325 -5.93 9.49 22.62
CA LYS A 325 -4.70 10.27 22.82
C LYS A 325 -3.70 10.02 21.68
N ASP A 326 -3.65 8.78 21.20
CA ASP A 326 -2.81 8.36 20.08
C ASP A 326 -3.46 8.67 18.72
N LEU A 327 -2.66 8.61 17.66
CA LEU A 327 -3.10 8.85 16.28
C LEU A 327 -4.26 7.92 15.90
N HIS A 328 -5.37 8.53 15.47
CA HIS A 328 -6.53 7.81 14.97
C HIS A 328 -6.60 7.88 13.44
N ILE A 329 -6.45 6.74 12.76
CA ILE A 329 -6.19 6.70 11.31
C ILE A 329 -7.31 7.29 10.41
N ILE A 330 -8.55 7.23 10.90
CA ILE A 330 -9.73 7.84 10.26
C ILE A 330 -9.95 9.32 10.65
N LEU A 331 -9.73 9.68 11.92
CA LEU A 331 -10.13 10.98 12.45
C LEU A 331 -9.05 12.04 12.32
N ASP A 332 -7.79 11.63 12.33
CA ASP A 332 -6.65 12.54 12.22
C ASP A 332 -6.18 12.67 10.77
N GLU A 333 -5.78 13.89 10.42
CA GLU A 333 -5.23 14.17 9.11
C GLU A 333 -3.75 13.84 9.08
N PHE A 334 -3.42 12.82 8.30
CA PHE A 334 -2.06 12.56 7.83
C PHE A 334 -2.12 12.02 6.41
N ALA A 335 -1.17 12.42 5.58
CA ALA A 335 -0.97 11.90 4.24
C ALA A 335 0.50 12.08 3.85
N THR A 336 0.92 11.35 2.82
CA THR A 336 2.23 11.57 2.20
C THR A 336 2.33 12.98 1.61
N LEU A 337 1.26 13.45 0.97
CA LEU A 337 1.13 14.79 0.37
C LEU A 337 0.16 15.66 1.16
N GLU A 338 0.66 16.34 2.19
CA GLU A 338 -0.10 17.28 3.01
C GLU A 338 0.19 18.73 2.65
N CYS A 339 -0.82 19.60 2.72
CA CYS A 339 -0.60 21.02 2.58
C CYS A 339 0.19 21.56 3.78
N LYS A 340 1.20 22.38 3.49
CA LYS A 340 2.04 23.03 4.52
C LYS A 340 1.66 24.52 4.62
N SER A 341 1.71 25.07 5.84
CA SER A 341 1.52 26.50 6.02
C SER A 341 2.69 27.28 5.41
N LYS A 342 2.47 28.55 5.04
CA LYS A 342 3.53 29.42 4.49
C LYS A 342 4.77 29.44 5.38
N THR A 343 4.58 29.52 6.70
CA THR A 343 5.68 29.47 7.69
C THR A 343 6.47 28.17 7.63
N LYS A 344 5.79 27.02 7.53
CA LYS A 344 6.46 25.72 7.40
C LYS A 344 7.24 25.61 6.09
N VAL A 345 6.66 26.08 4.99
CA VAL A 345 7.34 26.10 3.69
C VAL A 345 8.62 26.93 3.76
N VAL A 346 8.55 28.16 4.31
CA VAL A 346 9.74 29.01 4.48
C VAL A 346 10.80 28.34 5.35
N MET A 347 10.41 27.76 6.48
CA MET A 347 11.32 27.04 7.37
C MET A 347 12.00 25.87 6.65
N HIS A 348 11.24 25.04 5.93
CA HIS A 348 11.78 23.93 5.15
C HIS A 348 12.70 24.43 4.04
N THR A 349 12.39 25.55 3.38
CA THR A 349 13.26 26.13 2.35
C THR A 349 14.60 26.56 2.94
N ILE A 350 14.61 27.21 4.10
CA ILE A 350 15.85 27.59 4.79
C ILE A 350 16.67 26.34 5.14
N VAL A 351 16.06 25.35 5.78
CA VAL A 351 16.73 24.08 6.14
C VAL A 351 17.28 23.38 4.89
N TYR A 352 16.51 23.36 3.81
CA TYR A 352 16.91 22.75 2.54
C TYR A 352 18.10 23.48 1.90
N ILE A 353 18.11 24.82 1.89
CA ILE A 353 19.24 25.61 1.38
C ILE A 353 20.49 25.36 2.25
N LEU A 354 20.35 25.36 3.58
CA LEU A 354 21.47 25.06 4.48
C LEU A 354 22.04 23.66 4.25
N PHE A 355 21.16 22.67 4.05
CA PHE A 355 21.55 21.30 3.71
C PHE A 355 22.30 21.24 2.38
N LEU A 356 21.82 21.93 1.33
CA LEU A 356 22.50 21.99 0.04
C LEU A 356 23.88 22.66 0.14
N LEU A 357 23.99 23.76 0.87
CA LEU A 357 25.27 24.45 1.10
C LEU A 357 26.26 23.56 1.85
N TRP A 358 25.80 22.87 2.89
CA TRP A 358 26.60 21.90 3.64
C TRP A 358 27.05 20.73 2.76
N PHE A 359 26.16 20.19 1.94
CA PHE A 359 26.47 19.11 1.01
C PHE A 359 27.50 19.54 -0.05
N LEU A 360 27.35 20.74 -0.62
CA LEU A 360 28.33 21.32 -1.54
C LEU A 360 29.70 21.51 -0.87
N GLN A 361 29.73 21.91 0.41
CA GLN A 361 30.97 22.02 1.18
C GLN A 361 31.66 20.67 1.35
N ILE A 362 30.90 19.60 1.63
CA ILE A 362 31.45 18.23 1.70
C ILE A 362 32.05 17.81 0.36
N ILE A 363 31.33 18.03 -0.74
CA ILE A 363 31.84 17.73 -2.09
C ILE A 363 33.12 18.50 -2.36
N TYR A 364 33.16 19.79 -2.04
CA TYR A 364 34.35 20.61 -2.21
C TYR A 364 35.55 20.07 -1.41
N ILE A 365 35.34 19.72 -0.14
CA ILE A 365 36.39 19.13 0.72
C ILE A 365 36.87 17.81 0.12
N PHE A 366 35.95 16.93 -0.29
CA PHE A 366 36.27 15.63 -0.88
C PHE A 366 37.09 15.78 -2.17
N LEU A 367 36.67 16.68 -3.08
CA LEU A 367 37.42 16.99 -4.31
C LEU A 367 38.81 17.55 -4.02
N LYS A 368 38.97 18.38 -2.98
CA LYS A 368 40.26 18.93 -2.56
C LYS A 368 41.19 17.84 -1.98
N VAL A 369 40.65 16.91 -1.19
CA VAL A 369 41.40 15.76 -0.64
C VAL A 369 41.82 14.80 -1.75
N ILE A 370 40.93 14.47 -2.69
CA ILE A 370 41.28 13.64 -3.85
C ILE A 370 42.34 14.33 -4.72
N GLY A 371 42.15 15.61 -5.01
CA GLY A 371 43.11 16.41 -5.78
C GLY A 371 44.50 16.47 -5.14
N SER A 372 44.58 16.54 -3.81
CA SER A 372 45.87 16.54 -3.08
C SER A 372 46.55 15.16 -3.10
N LEU A 373 45.79 14.07 -3.03
CA LEU A 373 46.30 12.70 -3.18
C LEU A 373 46.90 12.46 -4.58
N PHE A 374 46.23 12.94 -5.63
CA PHE A 374 46.77 12.86 -6.99
C PHE A 374 48.01 13.74 -7.20
N ARG A 375 48.09 14.89 -6.53
CA ARG A 375 49.32 15.73 -6.55
C ARG A 375 50.50 15.06 -5.84
N ARG A 376 50.30 14.41 -4.69
CA ARG A 376 51.36 13.66 -3.99
C ARG A 376 51.91 12.50 -4.82
N LYS A 377 51.04 11.72 -5.48
CA LYS A 377 51.44 10.58 -6.33
C LYS A 377 52.29 10.99 -7.54
N LYS A 378 52.10 12.23 -8.02
CA LYS A 378 52.88 12.81 -9.14
C LYS A 378 54.25 13.35 -8.72
N ILE A 379 54.46 13.60 -7.42
CA ILE A 379 55.74 14.03 -6.87
C ILE A 379 56.60 12.80 -6.56
N ASP A 380 56.03 11.74 -5.97
CA ASP A 380 56.74 10.47 -5.70
C ASP A 380 57.18 9.70 -6.94
N THR A 381 56.56 9.94 -8.09
CA THR A 381 56.99 9.38 -9.40
C THR A 381 58.09 10.20 -10.05
N LYS A 382 58.27 11.48 -9.66
CA LYS A 382 59.34 12.33 -10.19
C LYS A 382 60.66 12.18 -9.43
N THR A 383 60.63 11.71 -8.18
CA THR A 383 61.82 11.49 -7.33
C THR A 383 62.39 10.08 -7.42
N LYS A 384 61.91 9.23 -8.33
CA LYS A 384 62.41 7.87 -8.57
C LYS A 384 63.21 7.70 -9.88
N ASP A 385 63.29 8.74 -10.70
CA ASP A 385 64.03 8.77 -11.97
C ASP A 385 65.25 9.73 -11.93
N GLU A 386 65.70 10.13 -10.72
CA GLU A 386 67.02 10.71 -10.43
C GLU A 386 67.76 9.78 -9.47
#